data_AF-A0A1G7HNC6-F1
#
_entry.id   AF-A0A1G7HNC6-F1
#
_cell.length_a   1.000
_cell.length_b   1.000
_cell.length_c   1.000
_cell.angle_alpha   90.00
_cell.angle_beta   90.00
_cell.angle_gamma   90.00
#
_symmetry.space_group_name_H-M   'P 1'
#
loop_
_entity.id
_entity.type
_entity.pdbx_description
1 polymer ?
#
loop_
_entity_poly.entity_id
_entity_poly.type
_entity_poly.pdbx_seq_one_letter_code
_entity_poly.pdbx_strand_id
1 'polypeptide(L)' 'MRRAAVSIPSNIAEGAARRGDKEFIHYLYTSLGSCMELETQLIISKNLTFATQEDLDKSLST' A
#
# COMPACT_ATOMS: atom_id res chain seq x y z
N MET A 1 5.19 -7.37 -2.07
CA MET A 1 4.28 -7.19 -0.92
C MET A 1 4.93 -6.41 0.21
N ARG A 2 5.96 -6.93 0.92
CA ARG A 2 6.63 -6.19 2.02
C ARG A 2 7.11 -4.78 1.64
N ARG A 3 7.73 -4.61 0.46
CA ARG A 3 8.17 -3.29 -0.01
C ARG A 3 7.00 -2.34 -0.26
N ALA A 4 5.97 -2.78 -0.99
CA ALA A 4 4.77 -1.98 -1.25
C ALA A 4 4.07 -1.57 0.06
N ALA A 5 3.90 -2.52 0.99
CA ALA A 5 3.29 -2.27 2.30
C ALA A 5 4.09 -1.25 3.15
N VAL A 6 5.43 -1.33 3.16
CA VAL A 6 6.28 -0.35 3.86
C VAL A 6 6.32 1.00 3.14
N SER A 7 6.29 1.00 1.80
CA SER A 7 6.32 2.20 0.95
C SER A 7 5.12 3.11 1.17
N ILE A 8 3.93 2.56 1.44
CA ILE A 8 2.69 3.34 1.66
C ILE A 8 2.87 4.36 2.81
N PRO A 9 3.12 3.95 4.07
CA PRO A 9 3.29 4.89 5.18
C PRO A 9 4.58 5.70 5.06
N SER A 10 5.65 5.16 4.48
CA SER A 10 6.89 5.92 4.26
C SER A 10 6.67 7.14 3.35
N ASN A 11 5.97 6.97 2.23
CA ASN A 11 5.68 8.08 1.32
C ASN A 11 4.69 9.09 1.93
N ILE A 12 3.69 8.63 2.69
CA ILE A 12 2.77 9.54 3.42
C ILE A 12 3.56 10.40 4.41
N ALA A 13 4.40 9.76 5.24
CA ALA A 13 5.21 10.47 6.24
C ALA A 13 6.22 11.43 5.61
N GLU A 14 6.89 11.01 4.52
CA GLU A 14 7.83 11.87 3.80
C GLU A 14 7.12 13.07 3.18
N GLY A 15 6.00 12.85 2.49
CA GLY A 15 5.19 13.92 1.90
C GLY A 15 4.66 14.91 2.94
N ALA A 16 4.20 14.43 4.09
CA ALA A 16 3.74 15.26 5.20
C ALA A 16 4.85 16.11 5.83
N ALA A 17 6.11 15.67 5.75
CA ALA A 17 7.27 16.42 6.22
C ALA A 17 7.77 17.49 5.24
N ARG A 18 7.30 17.49 3.98
CA ARG A 18 7.64 18.51 2.97
C ARG A 18 6.80 19.78 3.15
N ARG A 19 7.26 20.87 2.54
CA ARG A 19 6.52 22.15 2.53
C ARG A 19 5.68 22.25 1.25
N GLY A 20 4.37 22.32 1.42
CA GLY A 20 3.42 22.68 0.36
C GLY A 20 2.62 21.51 -0.19
N ASP A 21 1.36 21.80 -0.50
CA ASP A 21 0.35 20.80 -0.87
C ASP A 21 0.72 20.04 -2.15
N LYS A 22 1.38 20.70 -3.11
CA LYS A 22 1.78 20.06 -4.37
C LYS A 22 2.76 18.89 -4.15
N GLU A 23 3.74 19.08 -3.28
CA GLU A 23 4.70 18.03 -2.92
C GLU A 23 3.98 16.91 -2.17
N PHE A 24 3.14 17.26 -1.19
CA PHE A 24 2.41 16.25 -0.44
C PHE A 24 1.51 15.39 -1.35
N ILE A 25 0.77 16.01 -2.26
CA ILE A 25 -0.05 15.32 -3.26
C ILE A 25 0.78 14.37 -4.13
N HIS A 26 1.99 14.78 -4.57
CA HIS A 26 2.88 13.90 -5.33
C HIS A 26 3.22 12.62 -4.56
N TYR A 27 3.59 12.75 -3.28
CA TYR A 27 3.87 11.59 -2.43
C TYR A 27 2.62 10.74 -2.15
N LEU A 28 1.44 11.35 -2.01
CA LEU A 28 0.19 10.60 -1.89
C LEU A 28 -0.12 9.76 -3.14
N TYR A 29 0.17 10.27 -4.34
CA TYR A 29 0.05 9.46 -5.56
C TYR A 29 1.02 8.27 -5.57
N THR A 30 2.24 8.44 -5.07
CA THR A 30 3.18 7.33 -4.91
C THR A 30 2.70 6.29 -3.89
N SER A 31 2.14 6.74 -2.76
CA SER A 31 1.48 5.85 -1.78
C SER A 31 0.30 5.11 -2.40
N LEU A 32 -0.55 5.79 -3.17
CA LEU A 32 -1.67 5.17 -3.86
C LEU A 32 -1.21 4.10 -4.86
N GLY A 33 -0.16 4.38 -5.65
CA GLY A 33 0.43 3.38 -6.54
C GLY A 33 0.92 2.14 -5.77
N SER A 34 1.54 2.34 -4.60
CA SER A 34 1.97 1.23 -3.73
C SER A 34 0.78 0.43 -3.16
N CYS A 35 -0.35 1.09 -2.85
CA CYS A 35 -1.59 0.40 -2.45
C CYS A 35 -2.11 -0.51 -3.57
N MET A 36 -2.20 -0.01 -4.80
CA MET A 36 -2.70 -0.80 -5.94
C MET A 36 -1.79 -1.98 -6.28
N GLU A 37 -0.46 -1.81 -6.16
CA GLU A 37 0.49 -2.90 -6.31
C GLU A 37 0.27 -3.99 -5.25
N LEU A 38 0.09 -3.59 -3.97
CA LEU A 38 -0.13 -4.52 -2.87
C LEU A 38 -1.46 -5.27 -3.03
N GLU A 39 -2.54 -4.57 -3.38
CA GLU A 39 -3.85 -5.17 -3.66
C GLU A 39 -3.76 -6.20 -4.79
N THR A 40 -3.11 -5.85 -5.90
CA THR A 40 -2.88 -6.77 -7.02
C THR A 40 -2.14 -8.02 -6.56
N GLN A 41 -1.10 -7.86 -5.74
CA GLN A 41 -0.32 -8.99 -5.21
C GLN A 41 -1.14 -9.86 -4.25
N LEU A 42 -2.03 -9.28 -3.44
CA LEU A 42 -2.95 -10.02 -2.56
C LEU A 42 -3.95 -10.85 -3.38
N ILE A 43 -4.53 -10.27 -4.45
CA ILE A 43 -5.43 -10.98 -5.37
C ILE A 43 -4.71 -12.16 -6.03
N ILE A 44 -3.49 -11.95 -6.52
CA ILE A 44 -2.67 -13.03 -7.11
C ILE A 44 -2.36 -14.12 -6.07
N SER A 45 -1.98 -13.72 -4.84
CA SER A 45 -1.71 -14.65 -3.74
C SER A 45 -2.92 -15.54 -3.43
N LYS A 46 -4.12 -14.95 -3.39
CA LYS A 46 -5.39 -15.68 -3.23
C LYS A 46 -5.60 -16.69 -4.35
N ASN A 47 -5.46 -16.25 -5.60
CA ASN A 47 -5.72 -17.09 -6.78
C ASN A 47 -4.75 -18.27 -6.89
N LEU A 48 -3.53 -18.11 -6.37
CA LEU A 48 -2.52 -19.16 -6.31
C LEU A 48 -2.62 -20.02 -5.04
N THR A 49 -3.65 -19.82 -4.20
CA THR A 49 -3.84 -20.55 -2.93
C THR A 49 -2.69 -20.38 -1.93
N PHE A 50 -1.93 -19.28 -2.03
CA PHE A 50 -0.88 -18.95 -1.08
C PHE A 50 -1.41 -18.32 0.21
N ALA A 51 -2.65 -17.81 0.19
CA ALA A 51 -3.35 -17.28 1.35
C ALA A 51 -4.85 -17.58 1.24
N THR A 52 -5.50 -17.87 2.36
CA THR A 52 -6.96 -18.03 2.43
C THR A 52 -7.65 -16.66 2.43
N GLN A 53 -8.96 -16.61 2.18
CA GLN A 53 -9.73 -15.38 2.36
C GLN A 53 -9.62 -14.85 3.80
N GLU A 54 -9.59 -15.75 4.78
CA GLU A 54 -9.45 -15.39 6.20
C GLU A 54 -8.10 -14.72 6.49
N ASP A 55 -7.01 -15.18 5.85
CA ASP A 55 -5.68 -14.56 5.99
C ASP A 55 -5.65 -13.14 5.39
N LEU A 56 -6.36 -12.94 4.29
CA LEU A 56 -6.48 -11.63 3.63
C LEU A 56 -7.33 -10.67 4.47
N ASP A 57 -8.45 -11.15 5.00
CA ASP A 57 -9.37 -10.35 5.82
C ASP A 57 -8.67 -9.86 7.11
N LYS A 58 -7.87 -10.72 7.75
CA LYS A 58 -7.03 -10.33 8.90
C LYS A 58 -5.98 -9.27 8.55
N SER A 59 -5.51 -9.26 7.31
CA SER A 59 -4.49 -8.30 6.84
C SER A 59 -5.09 -6.94 6.43
N LEU A 60 -6.40 -6.91 6.13
CA LEU A 60 -7.13 -5.73 5.65
C LEU A 60 -8.06 -5.13 6.72
N SER A 61 -8.30 -5.84 7.83
CA SER A 61 -9.10 -5.33 8.94
C SER A 61 -8.36 -4.18 9.64
N THR A 62 -8.96 -2.98 9.56
CA THR A 62 -8.60 -1.80 10.36
C THR A 62 -9.43 -1.79 11.65
#